data_AF-A0A7Y4GS89-F1
#
_entry.id   AF-A0A7Y4GS89-F1
#
_cell.length_a   1.000
_cell.length_b   1.000
_cell.length_c   1.000
_cell.angle_alpha   90.00
_cell.angle_beta   90.00
_cell.angle_gamma   90.00
#
_symmetry.space_group_name_H-M   'P 1'
#
loop_
_entity.id
_entity.type
_entity.pdbx_description
1 polymer ?
#
loop_
_entity_poly.entity_id
_entity_poly.type
_entity_poly.pdbx_seq_one_letter_code
_entity_poly.pdbx_strand_id
1 'polypeptide(L)'
;MSDVVPFAERIRRGEDGLSSSGYRVGYRCAITQAVLIQLEIPAQIVERTVLDQLSVVPRMTPDGMVSADFSEQTDRDIGDLLEVAVTPISELVARSMASGNLRLEETRTSDLEALRNQLEQSLGTVRDALAMVASSY
;
A
#
# COMPACT_ATOMS: atom_id res chain seq x y z
N MET A 1 -22.91 26.92 -19.37
CA MET A 1 -22.98 25.67 -18.58
C MET A 1 -22.42 25.98 -17.22
N SER A 2 -23.14 25.68 -16.14
CA SER A 2 -22.62 25.91 -14.79
C SER A 2 -21.48 24.93 -14.53
N ASP A 3 -20.26 25.43 -14.36
CA ASP A 3 -19.09 24.62 -14.02
C ASP A 3 -19.26 24.10 -12.58
N VAL A 4 -19.84 22.91 -12.44
CA VAL A 4 -19.99 22.21 -11.17
C VAL A 4 -18.97 21.07 -11.16
N VAL A 5 -18.12 21.04 -10.14
CA VAL A 5 -17.07 20.02 -9.99
C VAL A 5 -17.23 19.24 -8.69
N PRO A 6 -16.97 17.93 -8.70
CA PRO A 6 -16.95 17.14 -7.48
C PRO A 6 -15.70 17.49 -6.65
N PHE A 7 -15.81 17.34 -5.33
CA PHE A 7 -14.67 17.41 -4.42
C PHE A 7 -14.79 16.36 -3.32
N ALA A 8 -13.65 15.92 -2.79
CA ALA A 8 -13.52 15.04 -1.65
C ALA A 8 -12.30 15.47 -0.84
N GLU A 9 -12.52 15.90 0.41
CA GLU A 9 -11.49 16.51 1.24
C GLU A 9 -11.53 15.93 2.66
N ARG A 10 -10.36 15.69 3.25
CA ARG A 10 -10.27 15.24 4.65
C ARG A 10 -10.40 16.44 5.59
N ILE A 11 -11.34 16.37 6.52
CA ILE A 11 -11.51 17.37 7.57
C ILE A 11 -10.37 17.15 8.58
N ARG A 12 -9.35 18.02 8.53
CA ARG A 12 -8.24 18.00 9.49
C ARG A 12 -8.73 18.59 10.82
N ARG A 13 -8.31 17.97 11.93
CA ARG A 13 -8.66 18.34 13.30
C ARG A 13 -8.37 19.83 13.54
N GLY A 14 -9.34 20.58 14.09
CA GLY A 14 -9.10 21.90 14.66
C GLY A 14 -8.30 21.80 15.97
N GLU A 15 -7.69 22.91 16.40
CA GLU A 15 -6.80 23.00 17.59
C GLU A 15 -7.40 22.45 18.90
N ASP A 16 -8.73 22.28 19.00
CA ASP A 16 -9.41 21.87 20.23
C ASP A 16 -9.51 20.35 20.48
N GLY A 17 -8.90 19.50 19.64
CA GLY A 17 -8.69 18.07 19.95
C GLY A 17 -9.95 17.18 20.07
N LEU A 18 -11.17 17.74 20.02
CA LEU A 18 -12.43 17.05 20.28
C LEU A 18 -13.25 16.72 19.03
N SER A 19 -12.86 17.21 17.85
CA SER A 19 -13.55 16.90 16.59
C SER A 19 -13.17 15.51 16.09
N SER A 20 -14.15 14.63 15.87
CA SER A 20 -13.97 13.36 15.17
C SER A 20 -13.46 13.61 13.75
N SER A 21 -12.40 12.93 13.33
CA SER A 21 -11.91 13.00 11.94
C SER A 21 -13.02 12.56 10.96
N GLY A 22 -13.11 13.24 9.82
CA GLY A 22 -14.16 13.01 8.82
C GLY A 22 -13.71 13.36 7.42
N TYR A 23 -14.50 12.96 6.44
CA TYR A 23 -14.35 13.34 5.04
C TYR A 23 -15.57 14.15 4.61
N ARG A 24 -15.33 15.21 3.86
CA ARG A 24 -16.37 16.00 3.22
C ARG A 24 -16.33 15.72 1.73
N VAL A 25 -17.47 15.27 1.20
CA VAL A 25 -17.64 15.00 -0.23
C VAL A 25 -18.83 15.77 -0.76
N GLY A 26 -18.75 16.25 -1.99
CA GLY A 26 -19.84 17.06 -2.53
C GLY A 26 -19.55 17.69 -3.88
N TYR A 27 -20.36 18.68 -4.23
CA TYR A 27 -20.23 19.47 -5.45
C TYR A 27 -20.07 20.94 -5.13
N ARG A 28 -19.17 21.60 -5.84
CA ARG A 28 -18.93 23.05 -5.74
C ARG A 28 -18.89 23.70 -7.11
N CYS A 29 -19.20 24.99 -7.16
CA CYS A 29 -19.00 25.78 -8.37
C CYS A 29 -17.49 25.96 -8.61
N ALA A 30 -16.98 25.63 -9.79
CA ALA A 30 -15.55 25.70 -10.09
C ALA A 30 -15.02 27.14 -10.06
N ILE A 31 -15.86 28.12 -10.43
CA ILE A 31 -15.45 29.52 -10.53
C ILE A 31 -15.42 30.17 -9.15
N THR A 32 -16.49 30.02 -8.37
CA THR A 32 -16.63 30.70 -7.07
C THR A 32 -16.16 29.84 -5.89
N GLN A 33 -15.85 28.57 -6.13
CA GLN A 33 -15.58 27.55 -5.10
C GLN A 33 -16.72 27.40 -4.07
N ALA A 34 -17.90 27.97 -4.34
CA ALA A 34 -19.05 27.88 -3.46
C ALA A 34 -19.56 26.43 -3.42
N VAL A 35 -19.61 25.84 -2.23
CA VAL A 35 -20.18 24.51 -2.00
C VAL A 35 -21.69 24.57 -2.24
N LEU A 36 -22.18 23.74 -3.15
CA LEU A 36 -23.61 23.65 -3.48
C LEU A 36 -24.30 22.61 -2.59
N ILE A 37 -23.65 21.45 -2.44
CA ILE A 37 -24.09 20.35 -1.61
C ILE A 37 -22.86 19.61 -1.08
N GLN A 38 -22.94 19.17 0.18
CA GLN A 38 -21.90 18.36 0.80
C GLN A 38 -22.51 17.33 1.75
N LEU A 39 -21.79 16.23 1.91
CA LEU A 39 -22.03 15.20 2.92
C LEU A 39 -20.75 15.07 3.74
N GLU A 40 -20.91 14.92 5.06
CA GLU A 40 -19.82 14.60 5.96
C GLU A 40 -19.92 13.14 6.38
N ILE A 41 -18.84 12.41 6.17
CA ILE A 41 -18.75 10.98 6.45
C ILE A 41 -17.67 10.78 7.53
N PRO A 42 -17.97 10.11 8.65
CA PRO A 42 -16.97 9.77 9.65
C PRO A 42 -15.78 9.04 9.02
N ALA A 43 -14.56 9.43 9.40
CA ALA A 43 -13.35 8.86 8.82
C ALA A 43 -13.27 7.35 9.01
N GLN A 44 -13.75 6.84 10.15
CA GLN A 44 -13.77 5.41 10.44
C GLN A 44 -14.58 4.61 9.42
N ILE A 45 -15.66 5.19 8.87
CA ILE A 45 -16.49 4.52 7.86
C ILE A 45 -15.76 4.51 6.52
N VAL A 46 -15.21 5.65 6.10
CA VAL A 46 -14.49 5.78 4.82
C VAL A 46 -13.25 4.91 4.83
N GLU A 47 -12.39 5.07 5.83
CA GLU A 47 -11.11 4.35 5.93
C GLU A 47 -11.33 2.84 6.05
N ARG A 48 -12.31 2.39 6.86
CA ARG A 48 -12.64 0.96 6.94
C ARG A 48 -13.15 0.43 5.60
N THR A 49 -14.04 1.14 4.93
CA THR A 49 -14.60 0.70 3.64
C THR A 49 -13.51 0.64 2.56
N VAL A 50 -12.60 1.62 2.54
CA VAL A 50 -11.45 1.63 1.64
C VAL A 50 -10.52 0.46 1.95
N LEU A 51 -10.12 0.27 3.22
CA LEU A 51 -9.22 -0.81 3.63
C LEU A 51 -9.82 -2.20 3.39
N ASP A 52 -11.13 -2.38 3.61
CA ASP A 52 -11.83 -3.66 3.38
C ASP A 52 -11.86 -4.03 1.87
N GLN A 53 -11.74 -3.04 0.98
CA GLN A 53 -11.73 -3.23 -0.48
C GLN A 53 -10.33 -3.14 -1.09
N LEU A 54 -9.34 -2.70 -0.32
CA LEU A 54 -7.98 -2.50 -0.80
C LEU A 54 -7.22 -3.84 -0.78
N SER A 55 -6.92 -4.36 -1.97
CA SER A 55 -6.00 -5.49 -2.09
C SER A 55 -4.58 -4.99 -2.30
N VAL A 56 -3.71 -5.20 -1.32
CA VAL A 56 -2.28 -4.92 -1.44
C VAL A 56 -1.57 -6.15 -1.97
N VAL A 57 -1.01 -6.06 -3.17
CA VAL A 57 -0.29 -7.15 -3.83
C VAL A 57 1.20 -6.80 -3.86
N PRO A 58 2.06 -7.52 -3.11
CA PRO A 58 3.48 -7.30 -3.21
C PRO A 58 3.97 -7.70 -4.61
N ARG A 59 4.80 -6.85 -5.22
CA ARG A 59 5.50 -7.14 -6.46
C ARG A 59 7.00 -7.13 -6.23
N MET A 60 7.69 -8.04 -6.91
CA MET A 60 9.14 -8.08 -6.93
C MET A 60 9.62 -7.92 -8.37
N THR A 61 10.53 -6.97 -8.59
CA THR A 61 11.19 -6.78 -9.87
C THR A 61 12.38 -7.74 -10.01
N PRO A 62 12.85 -8.04 -11.24
CA PRO A 62 13.95 -8.98 -11.46
C PRO A 62 15.29 -8.58 -10.81
N ASP A 63 15.50 -7.30 -10.51
CA ASP A 63 16.65 -6.78 -9.76
C ASP A 63 16.50 -6.92 -8.24
N GLY A 64 15.41 -7.52 -7.76
CA GLY A 64 15.20 -7.85 -6.35
C GLY A 64 14.61 -6.73 -5.51
N MET A 65 14.04 -5.70 -6.14
CA MET A 65 13.29 -4.65 -5.44
C MET A 65 11.86 -5.12 -5.20
N VAL A 66 11.34 -4.87 -4.00
CA VAL A 66 9.98 -5.21 -3.60
C VAL A 66 9.18 -3.92 -3.41
N SER A 67 8.03 -3.86 -4.07
CA SER A 67 7.02 -2.81 -3.91
C SER A 67 5.68 -3.43 -3.53
N ALA A 68 4.75 -2.60 -3.11
CA ALA A 68 3.36 -3.00 -2.87
C ALA A 68 2.46 -2.30 -3.89
N ASP A 69 1.83 -3.06 -4.77
CA ASP A 69 0.83 -2.50 -5.67
C ASP A 69 -0.53 -2.55 -5.00
N PHE A 70 -1.26 -1.43 -5.08
CA PHE A 70 -2.66 -1.39 -4.70
C PHE A 70 -3.48 -1.83 -5.91
N SER A 71 -3.98 -3.06 -5.88
CA SER A 71 -4.92 -3.54 -6.87
C SER A 71 -6.29 -2.94 -6.58
N GLU A 72 -6.53 -1.75 -7.12
CA GLU A 72 -7.86 -1.17 -7.14
C GLU A 72 -8.73 -1.95 -8.13
N GLN A 73 -9.85 -2.52 -7.68
CA GLN A 73 -10.97 -2.88 -8.56
C GLN A 73 -11.68 -1.62 -9.10
N THR A 74 -11.23 -0.44 -8.70
CA THR A 74 -11.71 0.86 -9.15
C THR A 74 -10.91 1.36 -10.35
N ASP A 75 -11.65 1.84 -11.35
CA ASP A 75 -11.24 2.25 -12.71
C ASP A 75 -10.34 3.51 -12.76
N ARG A 76 -9.54 3.77 -11.71
CA ARG A 76 -8.63 4.92 -11.63
C ARG A 76 -7.26 4.49 -11.12
N ASP A 77 -6.25 4.75 -11.95
CA ASP A 77 -4.85 4.64 -11.55
C ASP A 77 -4.56 5.52 -10.33
N ILE A 78 -4.50 4.89 -9.15
CA ILE A 78 -4.00 5.50 -7.90
C ILE A 78 -2.47 5.55 -7.88
N GLY A 79 -1.81 4.96 -8.88
CA GLY A 79 -0.36 4.75 -8.96
C GLY A 79 0.49 6.01 -8.74
N ASP A 80 -0.01 7.20 -9.07
CA ASP A 80 0.75 8.46 -8.92
C ASP A 80 0.52 9.17 -7.57
N LEU A 81 -0.47 8.76 -6.76
CA LEU A 81 -0.85 9.45 -5.52
C LEU A 81 -0.32 8.80 -4.25
N LEU A 82 0.03 7.52 -4.30
CA LEU A 82 0.68 6.82 -3.19
C LEU A 82 2.13 6.56 -3.53
N GLU A 83 3.03 7.27 -2.83
CA GLU A 83 4.45 6.94 -2.83
C GLU A 83 4.62 5.60 -2.10
N VAL A 84 4.65 4.52 -2.87
CA VAL A 84 4.90 3.18 -2.35
C VAL A 84 6.40 3.05 -2.07
N ALA A 85 6.75 2.78 -0.81
CA ALA A 85 8.12 2.49 -0.45
C ALA A 85 8.61 1.26 -1.24
N VAL A 86 9.68 1.45 -2.00
CA VAL A 86 10.39 0.37 -2.70
C VAL A 86 11.56 -0.05 -1.81
N THR A 87 11.65 -1.34 -1.49
CA THR A 87 12.67 -1.86 -0.56
C THR A 87 13.33 -3.10 -1.16
N PRO A 88 14.66 -3.23 -1.13
CA PRO A 88 15.32 -4.44 -1.61
C PRO A 88 14.97 -5.65 -0.74
N ILE A 89 14.81 -6.83 -1.36
CA ILE A 89 14.46 -8.07 -0.66
C ILE A 89 15.43 -8.40 0.49
N SER A 90 16.72 -8.08 0.33
CA SER A 90 17.74 -8.28 1.35
C SER A 90 17.48 -7.46 2.62
N GLU A 91 16.97 -6.23 2.48
CA GLU A 91 16.62 -5.38 3.62
C GLU A 91 15.36 -5.91 4.31
N LEU A 92 14.36 -6.36 3.56
CA LEU A 92 13.16 -6.98 4.13
C LEU A 92 13.53 -8.22 4.96
N VAL A 93 14.38 -9.10 4.43
CA VAL A 93 14.88 -10.27 5.17
C VAL A 93 15.64 -9.84 6.42
N ALA A 94 16.55 -8.87 6.33
CA ALA A 94 17.32 -8.39 7.47
C ALA A 94 16.43 -7.81 8.58
N ARG A 95 15.39 -7.05 8.21
CA ARG A 95 14.41 -6.50 9.16
C ARG A 95 13.60 -7.60 9.82
N SER A 96 13.11 -8.59 9.09
CA SER A 96 12.37 -9.71 9.68
C SER A 96 13.23 -10.55 10.63
N MET A 97 14.52 -10.71 10.32
CA MET A 97 15.46 -11.47 11.16
C MET A 97 16.06 -10.65 12.32
N ALA A 98 15.69 -9.38 12.46
CA ALA A 98 16.15 -8.56 13.57
C ALA A 98 15.69 -9.18 14.91
N SER A 99 16.60 -9.31 15.87
CA SER A 99 16.35 -10.01 17.14
C SER A 99 15.18 -9.44 17.94
N GLY A 100 14.87 -8.15 17.79
CA GLY A 100 13.69 -7.53 18.38
C GLY A 100 12.38 -8.09 17.78
N ASN A 101 12.34 -8.28 16.46
CA ASN A 101 11.15 -8.75 15.76
C ASN A 101 10.92 -10.25 16.00
N LEU A 102 11.98 -11.06 15.95
CA LEU A 102 11.90 -12.49 16.27
C LEU A 102 11.37 -12.75 17.69
N ARG A 103 11.70 -11.86 18.64
CA ARG A 103 11.20 -11.96 20.02
C ARG A 103 9.75 -11.50 20.15
N LEU A 104 9.34 -10.49 19.38
CA LEU A 104 7.96 -9.98 19.38
C LEU A 104 6.98 -10.94 18.74
N GLU A 105 7.41 -11.64 17.69
CA GLU A 105 6.59 -12.62 16.96
C GLU A 105 6.62 -14.02 17.57
N GLU A 106 7.32 -14.21 18.70
CA GLU A 106 7.53 -15.52 19.35
C GLU A 106 8.02 -16.61 18.38
N THR A 107 8.86 -16.22 17.41
CA THR A 107 9.29 -17.09 16.30
C THR A 107 10.02 -18.33 16.80
N ARG A 108 9.62 -19.50 16.30
CA ARG A 108 10.26 -20.78 16.65
C ARG A 108 11.39 -21.10 15.68
N THR A 109 12.34 -21.93 16.13
CA THR A 109 13.42 -22.42 15.27
C THR A 109 12.89 -23.14 14.03
N SER A 110 11.79 -23.88 14.14
CA SER A 110 11.11 -24.54 13.02
C SER A 110 10.65 -23.57 11.94
N ASP A 111 10.23 -22.37 12.32
CA ASP A 111 9.73 -21.36 11.39
C ASP A 111 10.88 -20.78 10.59
N LEU A 112 12.03 -20.57 11.23
CA LEU A 112 13.27 -20.13 10.58
C LEU A 112 13.84 -21.21 9.65
N GLU A 113 13.77 -22.48 10.03
CA GLU A 113 14.16 -23.60 9.16
C GLU A 113 13.25 -23.70 7.92
N ALA A 114 11.94 -23.54 8.09
CA ALA A 114 10.99 -23.49 6.99
C ALA A 114 11.29 -22.31 6.04
N LEU A 115 11.53 -21.11 6.60
CA LEU A 115 11.90 -19.93 5.82
C LEU A 115 13.22 -20.14 5.07
N ARG A 116 14.24 -20.74 5.70
CA ARG A 116 15.51 -21.06 5.04
C ARG A 116 15.29 -21.95 3.82
N ASN A 117 14.53 -23.03 3.98
CA ASN A 117 14.26 -23.97 2.88
C ASN A 117 13.50 -23.27 1.72
N GLN A 118 12.57 -22.36 2.03
CA GLN A 118 11.85 -21.57 1.01
C GLN A 118 12.76 -20.59 0.25
N LEU A 119 13.69 -19.92 0.96
CA LEU A 119 14.66 -19.02 0.34
C LEU A 119 15.66 -19.80 -0.55
N GLU A 120 16.09 -20.98 -0.12
CA GLU A 120 16.95 -21.86 -0.92
C GLU A 120 16.26 -22.33 -2.21
N GLN A 121 14.97 -22.67 -2.15
CA GLN A 121 14.18 -23.00 -3.34
C GLN A 121 14.06 -21.80 -4.29
N SER A 122 13.77 -20.61 -3.74
CA SER A 122 13.71 -19.37 -4.53
C SER A 122 15.04 -19.06 -5.22
N LEU A 123 16.17 -19.28 -4.54
CA LEU A 123 17.50 -19.14 -5.13
C LEU A 123 17.74 -20.14 -6.27
N GLY A 124 17.21 -21.37 -6.15
CA GLY A 124 17.18 -22.35 -7.24
C GLY A 124 16.50 -21.79 -8.49
N THR A 125 15.30 -21.23 -8.35
CA THR A 125 14.57 -20.59 -9.46
C THR A 125 15.35 -19.45 -10.12
N VAL A 126 16.04 -18.62 -9.33
CA VAL A 126 16.89 -17.53 -9.87
C VAL A 126 18.07 -18.10 -10.65
N ARG A 127 18.70 -19.18 -10.16
CA ARG A 127 19.81 -19.85 -10.87
C ARG A 127 19.36 -20.46 -12.18
N ASP A 128 18.19 -21.08 -12.21
CA ASP A 128 17.61 -21.63 -13.44
C ASP A 128 17.31 -20.52 -14.45
N ALA A 129 16.74 -19.39 -14.00
CA ALA A 129 16.52 -18.22 -14.83
C ALA A 129 17.83 -17.65 -15.40
N LEU A 130 18.88 -17.55 -14.60
CA LEU A 130 20.21 -17.14 -15.05
C LEU A 130 20.78 -18.08 -16.12
N ALA A 131 20.63 -19.40 -15.94
CA ALA A 131 21.08 -20.39 -16.91
C ALA A 131 20.33 -20.29 -18.24
N MET A 132 19.02 -20.00 -18.21
CA MET A 132 18.21 -19.77 -19.42
C MET A 132 18.67 -18.51 -20.17
N VAL A 133 18.89 -17.40 -19.46
CA VAL A 133 19.36 -16.15 -20.07
C VAL A 133 20.77 -16.31 -20.65
N ALA A 134 21.66 -17.00 -19.94
CA ALA A 134 23.02 -17.28 -20.41
C ALA A 134 23.06 -18.19 -21.65
N SER A 135 22.07 -19.09 -21.81
CA SER A 135 21.98 -20.01 -22.96
C SER A 135 21.28 -19.39 -24.18
N SER A 136 20.73 -18.17 -24.05
CA SER A 136 20.03 -17.46 -25.13
C SER A 136 20.91 -16.46 -25.89
N TYR A 137 22.20 -16.40 -25.54
CA TYR A 137 23.26 -15.61 -26.20
C TYR A 137 24.28 -16.55 -26.84
#